data_AF-A0A524GM38-F1
#
_entry.id   AF-A0A524GM38-F1
#
_cell.length_a   1.000
_cell.length_b   1.000
_cell.length_c   1.000
_cell.angle_alpha   90.00
_cell.angle_beta   90.00
_cell.angle_gamma   90.00
#
_symmetry.space_group_name_H-M   'P 1'
#
loop_
_entity.id
_entity.type
_entity.pdbx_description
1 polymer ?
#
loop_
_entity_poly.entity_id
_entity_poly.type
_entity_poly.pdbx_seq_one_letter_code
_entity_poly.pdbx_strand_id
1 'polypeptide(L)'
;SCGYLGMVEGLKPTAEAKGSAYGGQFELHRHIYSAIEAMRGSAAMRSMLGDEFVTLYAALKEHEYREFHEIITPYEREILMFNV
;
A
#
# COMPACT_ATOMS: atom_id res chain seq x y z
N SER A 1 -7.37 0.00 -13.95
CA SER A 1 -6.61 1.20 -14.37
C SER A 1 -5.20 0.84 -14.81
N CYS A 2 -4.33 0.27 -13.96
CA CYS A 2 -2.90 0.12 -14.23
C CYS A 2 -2.55 -0.68 -15.51
N GLY A 3 -3.22 -1.80 -15.78
CA GLY A 3 -2.96 -2.58 -16.99
C GLY A 3 -3.32 -1.84 -18.28
N TYR A 4 -4.41 -1.04 -18.25
CA TYR A 4 -4.78 -0.17 -19.37
C TYR A 4 -3.77 0.95 -19.57
N LEU A 5 -3.35 1.61 -18.49
CA LEU A 5 -2.34 2.66 -18.55
C LEU A 5 -1.02 2.14 -19.14
N GLY A 6 -0.58 0.94 -18.71
CA GLY A 6 0.61 0.30 -19.28
C GLY A 6 0.47 -0.01 -20.77
N MET A 7 -0.72 -0.40 -21.24
CA MET A 7 -0.99 -0.59 -22.68
C MET A 7 -0.96 0.74 -23.44
N VAL A 8 -1.54 1.81 -22.89
CA VAL A 8 -1.54 3.15 -23.50
C VAL A 8 -0.14 3.75 -23.57
N GLU A 9 0.66 3.58 -22.52
CA GLU A 9 2.04 4.08 -22.43
C GLU A 9 3.06 3.15 -23.12
N GLY A 10 2.63 1.98 -23.62
CA GLY A 10 3.50 1.02 -24.28
C GLY A 10 4.57 0.41 -23.36
N LEU A 11 4.28 0.30 -22.06
CA LEU A 11 5.20 -0.26 -21.07
C LEU A 11 5.45 -1.74 -21.35
N LYS A 12 6.71 -2.14 -21.22
CA LYS A 12 7.10 -3.56 -21.28
C LYS A 12 7.14 -4.14 -19.86
N PRO A 13 6.57 -5.33 -19.63
CA PRO A 13 6.71 -6.00 -18.35
C PRO A 13 8.19 -6.31 -18.07
N THR A 14 8.53 -6.37 -16.80
CA THR A 14 9.83 -6.86 -16.35
C THR A 14 9.97 -8.36 -16.65
N ALA A 15 11.20 -8.87 -16.54
CA ALA A 15 11.44 -10.30 -16.69
C ALA A 15 10.63 -11.11 -15.66
N GLU A 16 10.17 -12.29 -16.07
CA GLU A 16 9.47 -13.20 -15.17
C GLU A 16 10.34 -13.60 -13.97
N ALA A 17 9.72 -13.72 -12.80
CA ALA A 17 10.36 -14.34 -11.65
C ALA A 17 10.53 -15.84 -11.92
N LYS A 18 11.73 -16.38 -11.69
CA LYS A 18 12.02 -17.82 -11.84
C LYS A 18 12.18 -18.47 -10.47
N GLY A 19 11.49 -19.60 -10.26
CA GLY A 19 11.53 -20.31 -8.99
C GLY A 19 10.70 -19.61 -7.90
N SER A 20 11.13 -19.74 -6.64
CA SER A 20 10.44 -19.12 -5.50
C SER A 20 10.79 -17.65 -5.36
N ALA A 21 9.77 -16.79 -5.22
CA ALA A 21 9.97 -15.37 -4.90
C ALA A 21 10.23 -15.12 -3.40
N TYR A 22 10.06 -16.12 -2.53
CA TYR A 22 10.39 -16.00 -1.11
C TYR A 22 11.89 -15.76 -0.91
N GLY A 23 12.24 -14.79 -0.06
CA GLY A 23 13.63 -14.40 0.19
C GLY A 23 14.25 -13.49 -0.89
N GLY A 24 13.47 -13.12 -1.92
CA GLY A 24 13.87 -12.15 -2.93
C GLY A 24 13.80 -10.69 -2.45
N GLN A 25 14.03 -9.75 -3.37
CA GLN A 25 13.87 -8.32 -3.11
C GLN A 25 12.39 -8.00 -2.86
N PHE A 26 12.11 -7.20 -1.83
CA PHE A 26 10.76 -6.72 -1.53
C PHE A 26 10.47 -5.47 -2.33
N GLU A 27 9.51 -5.56 -3.26
CA GLU A 27 9.12 -4.43 -4.11
C GLU A 27 7.84 -3.74 -3.62
N LEU A 28 7.02 -4.41 -2.80
CA LEU A 28 5.78 -3.85 -2.27
C LEU A 28 5.99 -3.17 -0.92
N HIS A 29 5.23 -2.10 -0.69
CA HIS A 29 5.13 -1.43 0.59
C HIS A 29 4.69 -2.42 1.69
N ARG A 30 5.51 -2.53 2.74
CA ARG A 30 5.23 -3.40 3.89
C ARG A 30 4.21 -2.83 4.86
N HIS A 31 4.02 -1.52 4.84
CA HIS A 31 3.16 -0.80 5.77
C HIS A 31 2.11 -0.03 4.98
N ILE A 32 0.87 -0.05 5.48
CA ILE A 32 -0.23 0.63 4.83
C ILE A 32 0.03 2.15 4.71
N TYR A 33 0.69 2.74 5.70
CA TYR A 33 1.06 4.15 5.68
C TYR A 33 1.90 4.52 4.45
N SER A 34 2.96 3.75 4.14
CA SER A 34 3.78 4.03 2.96
C SER A 34 3.05 3.75 1.64
N ALA A 35 2.12 2.79 1.62
CA ALA A 35 1.26 2.57 0.46
C ALA A 35 0.27 3.73 0.23
N ILE A 36 -0.29 4.31 1.31
CA ILE A 36 -1.17 5.48 1.24
C ILE A 36 -0.40 6.69 0.68
N GLU A 37 0.83 6.92 1.15
CA GLU A 37 1.66 8.01 0.64
C GLU A 37 2.02 7.83 -0.85
N ALA A 38 2.37 6.60 -1.25
CA ALA A 38 2.59 6.28 -2.66
C ALA A 38 1.33 6.51 -3.52
N MET A 39 0.15 6.13 -3.02
CA MET A 39 -1.13 6.39 -3.70
C MET A 39 -1.40 7.89 -3.83
N ARG A 40 -1.20 8.65 -2.74
CA ARG A 40 -1.42 10.11 -2.68
C ARG A 40 -0.55 10.86 -3.68
N GLY A 41 0.71 10.44 -3.83
CA GLY A 41 1.69 11.02 -4.75
C GLY A 41 1.63 10.50 -6.19
N SER A 42 0.79 9.51 -6.50
CA SER A 42 0.76 8.87 -7.81
C SER A 42 0.03 9.73 -8.85
N ALA A 43 0.78 10.39 -9.73
CA ALA A 43 0.23 11.09 -10.90
C ALA A 43 -0.55 10.13 -11.83
N ALA A 44 -0.08 8.90 -11.99
CA ALA A 44 -0.75 7.87 -12.77
C ALA A 44 -2.14 7.54 -12.22
N MET A 45 -2.27 7.37 -10.89
CA MET A 45 -3.56 7.10 -10.28
C MET A 45 -4.48 8.32 -10.32
N ARG A 46 -3.94 9.52 -10.16
CA ARG A 46 -4.70 10.77 -10.30
C ARG A 46 -5.27 10.95 -11.71
N SER A 47 -4.46 10.70 -12.74
CA SER A 47 -4.92 10.74 -14.13
C SER A 47 -6.00 9.70 -14.43
N MET A 48 -5.99 8.56 -13.73
CA MET A 48 -6.89 7.44 -14.02
C MET A 48 -8.18 7.46 -13.19
N LEU A 49 -8.12 7.95 -11.96
CA LEU A 49 -9.22 7.90 -10.99
C LEU A 49 -9.76 9.30 -10.64
N GLY A 50 -9.03 10.36 -10.98
CA GLY A 50 -9.34 11.74 -10.64
C GLY A 50 -8.64 12.20 -9.35
N ASP A 51 -8.27 13.47 -9.32
CA ASP A 51 -7.56 14.09 -8.20
C ASP A 51 -8.36 14.06 -6.89
N GLU A 52 -9.66 14.34 -6.98
CA GLU A 52 -10.56 14.34 -5.82
C GLU A 52 -10.68 12.94 -5.21
N PHE A 53 -10.82 11.91 -6.05
CA PHE A 53 -10.92 10.53 -5.58
C PHE A 53 -9.64 10.11 -4.86
N VAL A 54 -8.47 10.31 -5.48
CA VAL A 54 -7.19 9.91 -4.88
C VAL A 54 -6.96 10.64 -3.56
N THR A 55 -7.29 11.92 -3.50
CA THR A 55 -7.14 12.75 -2.29
C THR A 55 -8.06 12.26 -1.17
N LEU A 56 -9.35 12.05 -1.46
CA LEU A 56 -10.32 11.57 -0.49
C LEU A 56 -9.97 10.16 -0.01
N TYR A 57 -9.64 9.25 -0.92
CA TYR A 57 -9.31 7.87 -0.58
C TYR A 57 -8.07 7.79 0.32
N ALA A 58 -7.00 8.52 -0.03
CA ALA A 58 -5.78 8.54 0.78
C ALA A 58 -6.05 9.13 2.18
N ALA A 59 -6.82 10.21 2.29
CA ALA A 59 -7.18 10.81 3.57
C ALA A 59 -8.04 9.86 4.44
N LEU A 60 -9.01 9.17 3.84
CA LEU A 60 -9.82 8.18 4.53
C LEU A 60 -8.95 7.03 5.07
N LYS A 61 -8.07 6.48 4.24
CA LYS A 61 -7.19 5.38 4.65
C LYS A 61 -6.17 5.78 5.70
N GLU A 62 -5.71 7.02 5.67
CA GLU A 62 -4.87 7.56 6.73
C GLU A 62 -5.62 7.67 8.06
N HIS A 63 -6.88 8.11 8.04
CA HIS A 63 -7.73 8.14 9.23
C HIS A 63 -7.97 6.74 9.82
N GLU A 64 -8.38 5.78 8.98
CA GLU A 64 -8.57 4.38 9.39
C GLU A 64 -7.29 3.80 10.00
N TYR A 65 -6.14 4.07 9.39
CA TYR A 65 -4.85 3.62 9.90
C TYR A 65 -4.54 4.20 11.28
N ARG A 66 -4.76 5.51 11.48
CA ARG A 66 -4.54 6.16 12.77
C ARG A 66 -5.44 5.59 13.86
N GLU A 67 -6.73 5.42 13.58
CA GLU A 67 -7.67 4.81 14.53
C GLU A 67 -7.23 3.39 14.93
N PHE A 68 -6.79 2.58 13.97
CA PHE A 68 -6.28 1.24 14.28
C PHE A 68 -5.02 1.28 15.16
N HIS A 69 -4.10 2.21 14.88
CA HIS A 69 -2.81 2.28 15.56
C HIS A 69 -2.88 2.84 17.00
N GLU A 70 -3.99 3.47 17.37
CA GLU A 70 -4.26 3.95 18.73
C GLU A 70 -4.82 2.84 19.65
N ILE A 71 -5.22 1.70 19.08
CA ILE A 71 -5.82 0.58 19.83
C ILE A 71 -4.75 -0.45 20.20
N ILE A 72 -4.66 -0.79 21.49
CA ILE A 72 -3.90 -1.96 21.94
C ILE A 72 -4.69 -3.21 21.57
N THR A 73 -4.14 -3.99 20.64
CA THR A 73 -4.75 -5.23 20.18
C THR A 73 -4.74 -6.30 21.28
N PRO A 74 -5.66 -7.28 21.24
CA PRO A 74 -5.66 -8.40 22.19
C PRO A 74 -4.31 -9.16 22.22
N TYR A 75 -3.66 -9.32 21.07
CA TYR A 75 -2.35 -9.95 20.96
C TYR A 75 -1.25 -9.15 21.65
N GLU A 76 -1.20 -7.83 21.42
CA GLU A 76 -0.23 -6.96 22.11
C GLU A 76 -0.45 -7.00 23.62
N ARG A 77 -1.71 -7.00 24.07
CA ARG A 77 -2.03 -7.15 25.48
C ARG A 77 -1.51 -8.47 26.04
N GLU A 78 -1.69 -9.58 25.33
CA GLU A 78 -1.23 -10.91 25.74
C GLU A 78 0.29 -10.93 25.92
N ILE A 79 1.05 -10.43 24.94
CA ILE A 79 2.52 -10.37 25.02
C ILE A 79 2.99 -9.45 26.17
N LEU A 80 2.34 -8.30 26.35
CA LEU A 80 2.71 -7.36 27.41
C LEU A 80 2.35 -7.89 28.81
N MET A 81 1.31 -8.73 28.94
CA MET A 81 0.90 -9.32 30.21
C MET A 81 1.73 -10.53 30.64
N PHE A 82 2.35 -11.26 29.70
CA PHE A 82 3.18 -12.43 30.01
C PHE A 82 4.67 -12.11 30.23
N ASN A 83 5.10 -10.85 30.03
CA ASN A 83 6.48 -10.40 30.20
C ASN A 83 6.70 -9.48 31.43
N VAL A 84 5.81 -9.55 32.43
CA VAL A 84 6.02 -9.03 33.79
C VAL A 84 5.99 -10.18 34.79
#